data_AF-A0A3T0RTY8-F1
#
_entry.id   AF-A0A3T0RTY8-F1
#
_cell.length_a   1.000
_cell.length_b   1.000
_cell.length_c   1.000
_cell.angle_alpha   90.00
_cell.angle_beta   90.00
_cell.angle_gamma   90.00
#
_symmetry.space_group_name_H-M   'P 1'
#
loop_
_entity.id
_entity.type
_entity.pdbx_description
1 polymer ?
#
loop_
_entity_poly.entity_id
_entity_poly.type
_entity_poly.pdbx_seq_one_letter_code
_entity_poly.pdbx_strand_id
1 'polypeptide(L)'
;MKYFLYITVFSFFINSCGPNALSGLGSQTSDDFYMEEATKANNSQNYDYALDVLLNKLSATGRAAVPAVELLASAYAGKCGFNFVQYVDSLSQSSSTAVFNVMMQPFVQVATDPSYCLLALQTIDTLGAPGIRTANQNTFSAITGLVLMGASTRAYADKDGTGNNGSGTMDSVDMICDNTLVTDNQMNDIIVGYGYFVTNLAYVSASMLGSSSFNGLNDSVAACNSVPGADCTITDKNNVSAGTRLAIRRLLNTSTYGIGNRSGATPADLLLACP
;
A
#
# COMPACT_ATOMS: atom_id res chain seq x y z
N MET A 1 41.24 41.31 -27.93
CA MET A 1 40.07 40.57 -28.45
C MET A 1 40.30 39.05 -28.46
N LYS A 2 40.49 38.40 -27.30
CA LYS A 2 40.55 36.93 -27.21
C LYS A 2 39.77 36.33 -26.02
N TYR A 3 39.23 37.17 -25.14
CA TYR A 3 38.52 36.73 -23.93
C TYR A 3 37.00 36.96 -23.98
N PHE A 4 36.47 37.57 -25.05
CA PHE A 4 35.05 37.90 -25.16
C PHE A 4 34.19 36.79 -25.79
N LEU A 5 34.81 35.76 -26.37
CA LEU A 5 34.10 34.67 -27.08
C LEU A 5 33.85 33.43 -26.20
N TYR A 6 34.46 33.34 -25.02
CA TYR A 6 34.31 32.17 -24.13
C TYR A 6 33.15 32.30 -23.12
N ILE A 7 32.59 33.51 -22.95
CA ILE A 7 31.52 33.75 -21.95
C ILE A 7 30.12 33.48 -22.54
N THR A 8 29.92 33.59 -23.85
CA THR A 8 28.60 33.39 -24.48
C THR A 8 28.20 31.93 -24.72
N VAL A 9 29.14 30.98 -24.67
CA VAL A 9 28.83 29.53 -24.80
C VAL A 9 28.56 28.88 -23.44
N PHE A 10 29.07 29.43 -22.34
CA PHE A 10 28.89 28.86 -21.00
C PHE A 10 27.58 29.32 -20.31
N SER A 11 27.00 30.44 -20.74
CA SER A 11 25.73 30.95 -20.17
C SER A 11 24.46 30.23 -20.66
N PHE A 12 24.58 29.30 -21.62
CA PHE A 12 23.44 28.48 -22.09
C PHE A 12 23.21 27.20 -21.26
N PHE A 13 24.13 26.83 -20.36
CA PHE A 13 24.06 25.57 -19.61
C PHE A 13 23.51 25.71 -18.18
N ILE A 14 23.15 26.91 -17.73
CA ILE A 14 22.81 27.16 -16.31
C ILE A 14 21.33 27.47 -16.04
N ASN A 15 20.45 27.34 -17.03
CA ASN A 15 19.01 27.65 -16.87
C ASN A 15 18.02 26.66 -17.51
N SER A 16 18.42 25.44 -17.88
CA SER A 16 17.48 24.48 -18.49
C SER A 16 16.80 23.56 -17.48
N CYS A 17 15.96 24.12 -16.61
CA CYS A 17 14.71 23.44 -16.21
C CYS A 17 13.57 23.76 -17.20
N GLY A 18 13.90 24.20 -18.41
CA GLY A 18 12.95 24.32 -19.53
C GLY A 18 12.76 22.98 -20.23
N PRO A 19 11.66 22.79 -20.98
CA PRO A 19 11.46 21.59 -21.78
C PRO A 19 12.66 21.38 -22.72
N ASN A 20 13.13 20.14 -22.80
CA ASN A 20 14.23 19.74 -23.67
C ASN A 20 14.03 20.36 -25.06
N ALA A 21 15.04 21.05 -25.62
CA ALA A 21 14.93 21.73 -26.91
C ALA A 21 14.52 20.79 -28.08
N LEU A 22 14.62 19.47 -27.87
CA LEU A 22 14.21 18.43 -28.82
C LEU A 22 12.80 17.89 -28.56
N SER A 23 12.08 18.33 -27.52
CA SER A 23 10.74 17.81 -27.17
C SER A 23 9.68 18.10 -28.24
N GLY A 24 9.92 19.09 -29.11
CA GLY A 24 9.06 19.39 -30.27
C GLY A 24 9.33 18.53 -31.51
N LEU A 25 10.39 17.70 -31.50
CA LEU A 25 10.74 16.81 -32.62
C LEU A 25 10.32 15.36 -32.37
N GLY A 26 9.92 15.02 -31.14
CA GLY A 26 9.40 13.69 -30.79
C GLY A 26 7.91 13.53 -31.12
N SER A 27 7.48 12.30 -31.39
CA SER A 27 6.05 11.98 -31.51
C SER A 27 5.34 12.20 -30.18
N GLN A 28 4.34 13.09 -30.15
CA GLN A 28 3.53 13.37 -28.95
C GLN A 28 2.32 12.44 -28.81
N THR A 29 2.30 11.35 -29.56
CA THR A 29 1.20 10.37 -29.60
C THR A 29 1.67 8.93 -29.54
N SER A 30 2.96 8.68 -29.26
CA SER A 30 3.47 7.34 -29.03
C SER A 30 3.21 6.87 -27.60
N ASP A 31 3.21 5.54 -27.40
CA ASP A 31 3.12 4.95 -26.06
C ASP A 31 4.27 5.45 -25.16
N ASP A 32 5.48 5.61 -25.67
CA ASP A 32 6.62 6.15 -24.92
C ASP A 32 6.36 7.56 -24.39
N PHE A 33 5.76 8.42 -25.21
CA PHE A 33 5.40 9.78 -24.81
C PHE A 33 4.36 9.75 -23.69
N TYR A 34 3.30 8.95 -23.84
CA TYR A 34 2.27 8.82 -22.83
C TYR A 34 2.78 8.16 -21.54
N MET A 35 3.72 7.22 -21.62
CA MET A 35 4.39 6.66 -20.45
C MET A 35 5.19 7.71 -19.69
N GLU A 36 5.91 8.60 -20.39
CA GLU A 36 6.62 9.72 -19.77
C GLU A 36 5.65 10.72 -19.12
N GLU A 37 4.55 11.07 -19.81
CA GLU A 37 3.51 11.95 -19.26
C GLU A 37 2.88 11.37 -18.00
N ALA A 38 2.47 10.10 -18.04
CA ALA A 38 1.89 9.41 -16.89
C ALA A 38 2.88 9.35 -15.71
N THR A 39 4.16 9.12 -15.98
CA THR A 39 5.21 9.09 -14.94
C THR A 39 5.35 10.45 -14.27
N LYS A 40 5.40 11.55 -15.05
CA LYS A 40 5.46 12.91 -14.53
C LYS A 40 4.23 13.25 -13.69
N ALA A 41 3.05 12.85 -14.16
CA ALA A 41 1.78 13.04 -13.47
C ALA A 41 1.76 12.30 -12.13
N ASN A 42 2.17 11.02 -12.12
CA ASN A 42 2.25 10.20 -10.91
C ASN A 42 3.25 10.79 -9.89
N ASN A 43 4.44 11.20 -10.34
CA ASN A 43 5.45 11.81 -9.48
C ASN A 43 5.02 13.18 -8.92
N SER A 44 4.17 13.90 -9.65
CA SER A 44 3.56 15.16 -9.19
C SER A 44 2.29 14.96 -8.37
N GLN A 45 1.96 13.70 -8.03
CA GLN A 45 0.76 13.30 -7.29
C GLN A 45 -0.55 13.66 -8.00
N ASN A 46 -0.52 13.94 -9.31
CA ASN A 46 -1.71 14.12 -10.13
C ASN A 46 -2.16 12.75 -10.65
N TYR A 47 -2.64 11.92 -9.73
CA TYR A 47 -2.97 10.53 -10.02
C TYR A 47 -4.16 10.40 -10.98
N ASP A 48 -5.13 11.32 -10.94
CA ASP A 48 -6.26 11.31 -11.87
C ASP A 48 -5.80 11.48 -13.32
N TYR A 49 -4.88 12.41 -13.57
CA TYR A 49 -4.31 12.57 -14.91
C TYR A 49 -3.43 11.38 -15.30
N ALA A 50 -2.64 10.83 -14.37
CA ALA A 50 -1.84 9.62 -14.63
C ALA A 50 -2.73 8.44 -15.05
N LEU A 51 -3.83 8.21 -14.34
CA LEU A 51 -4.80 7.16 -14.64
C LEU A 51 -5.48 7.37 -16.00
N ASP A 52 -5.88 8.60 -16.34
CA ASP A 52 -6.45 8.90 -17.66
C ASP A 52 -5.47 8.56 -18.79
N VAL A 53 -4.20 8.95 -18.67
CA VAL A 53 -3.18 8.65 -19.68
C VAL A 53 -2.98 7.14 -19.84
N LEU A 54 -2.82 6.41 -18.72
CA LEU A 54 -2.57 4.98 -18.72
C LEU A 54 -3.75 4.16 -19.25
N LEU A 55 -4.97 4.57 -18.92
CA LEU A 55 -6.17 3.81 -19.29
C LEU A 55 -6.69 4.18 -20.69
N ASN A 56 -6.57 5.45 -21.10
CA ASN A 56 -7.26 5.95 -22.28
C ASN A 56 -6.35 6.34 -23.45
N LYS A 57 -5.07 6.64 -23.20
CA LYS A 57 -4.16 7.15 -24.26
C LYS A 57 -3.17 6.11 -24.78
N LEU A 58 -2.74 5.18 -23.93
CA LEU A 58 -1.87 4.08 -24.36
C LEU A 58 -2.61 3.11 -25.30
N SER A 59 -1.86 2.56 -26.25
CA SER A 59 -2.32 1.45 -27.09
C SER A 59 -2.59 0.19 -26.25
N ALA A 60 -3.30 -0.79 -26.80
CA ALA A 60 -3.54 -2.07 -26.12
C ALA A 60 -2.23 -2.78 -25.73
N THR A 61 -1.22 -2.73 -26.60
CA THR A 61 0.11 -3.30 -26.32
C THR A 61 0.84 -2.50 -25.25
N GLY A 62 0.79 -1.16 -25.32
CA GLY A 62 1.39 -0.27 -24.32
C GLY A 62 0.82 -0.50 -22.93
N ARG A 63 -0.51 -0.61 -22.80
CA ARG A 63 -1.19 -0.91 -21.52
C ARG A 63 -0.82 -2.27 -20.94
N ALA A 64 -0.57 -3.26 -21.79
CA ALA A 64 -0.19 -4.61 -21.35
C ALA A 64 1.32 -4.73 -21.01
N ALA A 65 2.13 -3.71 -21.31
CA ALA A 65 3.54 -3.73 -20.99
C ALA A 65 3.76 -3.66 -19.48
N VAL A 66 4.70 -4.44 -18.96
CA VAL A 66 5.01 -4.52 -17.52
C VAL A 66 5.21 -3.13 -16.87
N PRO A 67 5.98 -2.19 -17.46
CA PRO A 67 6.15 -0.86 -16.87
C PRO A 67 4.85 -0.05 -16.78
N ALA A 68 3.92 -0.23 -17.72
CA ALA A 68 2.63 0.45 -17.69
C ALA A 68 1.72 -0.10 -16.57
N VAL A 69 1.74 -1.42 -16.37
CA VAL A 69 1.01 -2.08 -15.28
C VAL A 69 1.57 -1.66 -13.92
N GLU A 70 2.90 -1.62 -13.76
CA GLU A 70 3.54 -1.15 -12.53
C GLU A 70 3.21 0.31 -12.22
N LEU A 71 3.24 1.18 -13.24
CA LEU A 71 2.88 2.59 -13.08
C LEU A 71 1.39 2.79 -12.78
N LEU A 72 0.51 1.99 -13.41
CA LEU A 72 -0.93 2.00 -13.14
C LEU A 72 -1.22 1.59 -11.70
N ALA A 73 -0.58 0.52 -11.21
CA ALA A 73 -0.70 0.11 -9.83
C ALA A 73 -0.19 1.19 -8.86
N SER A 74 0.94 1.83 -9.18
CA SER A 74 1.46 2.95 -8.38
C SER A 74 0.47 4.12 -8.33
N ALA A 75 -0.17 4.47 -9.45
CA ALA A 75 -1.14 5.57 -9.49
C ALA A 75 -2.39 5.25 -8.66
N TYR A 76 -2.88 4.01 -8.71
CA TYR A 76 -3.96 3.55 -7.84
C TYR A 76 -3.56 3.57 -6.36
N ALA A 77 -2.36 3.11 -6.01
CA ALA A 77 -1.87 3.20 -4.62
C ALA A 77 -1.82 4.67 -4.15
N GLY A 78 -1.36 5.57 -5.02
CA GLY A 78 -1.39 7.02 -4.78
C GLY A 78 -2.78 7.57 -4.50
N LYS A 79 -3.81 7.20 -5.30
CA LYS A 79 -5.22 7.56 -5.06
C LYS A 79 -5.76 7.04 -3.74
N CYS A 80 -5.22 5.92 -3.23
CA CYS A 80 -5.56 5.41 -1.91
C CYS A 80 -4.99 6.25 -0.76
N GLY A 81 -4.11 7.23 -1.05
CA GLY A 81 -3.41 8.04 -0.06
C GLY A 81 -1.98 7.57 0.22
N PHE A 82 -1.45 6.61 -0.54
CA PHE A 82 -0.07 6.16 -0.38
C PHE A 82 0.91 7.21 -0.92
N ASN A 83 1.79 7.67 -0.04
CA ASN A 83 3.00 8.39 -0.41
C ASN A 83 4.16 7.72 0.33
N PHE A 84 5.12 7.13 -0.39
CA PHE A 84 6.18 6.33 0.22
C PHE A 84 6.99 7.09 1.27
N VAL A 85 7.37 8.34 0.99
CA VAL A 85 8.19 9.15 1.90
C VAL A 85 7.40 9.46 3.17
N GLN A 86 6.18 9.96 3.03
CA GLN A 86 5.31 10.25 4.16
C GLN A 86 4.98 8.98 4.96
N TYR A 87 4.76 7.86 4.28
CA TYR A 87 4.45 6.59 4.90
C TYR A 87 5.60 6.10 5.79
N VAL A 88 6.83 6.09 5.27
CA VAL A 88 8.01 5.68 6.04
C VAL A 88 8.28 6.66 7.20
N ASP A 89 8.17 7.97 6.94
CA ASP A 89 8.38 9.00 7.96
C ASP A 89 7.38 8.85 9.11
N SER A 90 6.09 8.63 8.81
CA SER A 90 5.04 8.42 9.80
C SER A 90 5.20 7.11 10.57
N LEU A 91 5.61 6.03 9.91
CA LEU A 91 5.91 4.76 10.59
C LEU A 91 7.06 4.92 11.60
N SER A 92 8.10 5.69 11.26
CA SER A 92 9.25 5.92 12.16
C SER A 92 8.91 6.73 13.41
N GLN A 93 7.80 7.50 13.36
CA GLN A 93 7.33 8.36 14.44
C GLN A 93 6.27 7.69 15.31
N SER A 94 5.79 6.50 14.93
CA SER A 94 4.76 5.80 15.68
C SER A 94 5.29 5.34 17.04
N SER A 95 4.60 5.73 18.11
CA SER A 95 4.86 5.27 19.49
C SER A 95 3.97 4.09 19.90
N SER A 96 3.09 3.64 19.01
CA SER A 96 2.17 2.54 19.31
C SER A 96 2.89 1.19 19.25
N THR A 97 2.54 0.30 20.17
CA THR A 97 3.00 -1.09 20.14
C THR A 97 2.00 -2.02 19.45
N ALA A 98 0.81 -1.54 19.09
CA ALA A 98 -0.19 -2.31 18.37
C ALA A 98 0.01 -2.14 16.86
N VAL A 99 0.19 -3.24 16.12
CA VAL A 99 0.62 -3.18 14.72
C VAL A 99 -0.36 -2.42 13.82
N PHE A 100 -1.67 -2.60 14.00
CA PHE A 100 -2.68 -1.90 13.20
C PHE A 100 -2.70 -0.40 13.47
N ASN A 101 -2.51 0.01 14.73
CA ASN A 101 -2.38 1.44 15.07
C ASN A 101 -1.14 2.04 14.44
N VAL A 102 -0.02 1.32 14.40
CA VAL A 102 1.20 1.74 13.71
C VAL A 102 0.94 1.93 12.21
N MET A 103 0.30 0.96 11.55
CA MET A 103 0.01 1.01 10.11
C MET A 103 -1.01 2.07 9.73
N MET A 104 -1.88 2.47 10.68
CA MET A 104 -2.89 3.52 10.49
C MET A 104 -2.31 4.94 10.57
N GLN A 105 -1.25 5.16 11.37
CA GLN A 105 -0.68 6.50 11.60
C GLN A 105 -0.39 7.32 10.34
N PRO A 106 0.17 6.74 9.26
CA PRO A 106 0.43 7.49 8.03
C PRO A 106 -0.79 8.12 7.36
N PHE A 107 -2.00 7.68 7.72
CA PHE A 107 -3.24 8.09 7.08
C PHE A 107 -4.10 9.02 7.94
N VAL A 108 -3.59 9.42 9.11
CA VAL A 108 -4.26 10.37 10.02
C VAL A 108 -4.31 11.75 9.35
N GLN A 109 -5.49 12.35 9.30
CA GLN A 109 -5.77 13.61 8.60
C GLN A 109 -5.51 13.55 7.08
N VAL A 110 -5.35 12.36 6.50
CA VAL A 110 -5.17 12.15 5.05
C VAL A 110 -6.41 11.46 4.52
N ALA A 111 -7.04 12.01 3.47
CA ALA A 111 -8.12 11.33 2.78
C ALA A 111 -7.61 10.04 2.13
N THR A 112 -8.30 8.93 2.38
CA THR A 112 -7.97 7.60 1.86
C THR A 112 -9.22 6.99 1.27
N ASP A 113 -9.00 6.18 0.25
CA ASP A 113 -10.03 5.36 -0.37
C ASP A 113 -9.45 3.96 -0.57
N PRO A 114 -9.75 3.03 0.36
CA PRO A 114 -9.23 1.66 0.30
C PRO A 114 -9.56 0.91 -0.99
N SER A 115 -10.59 1.31 -1.72
CA SER A 115 -10.93 0.65 -2.99
C SER A 115 -9.81 0.81 -4.03
N TYR A 116 -9.11 1.95 -4.05
CA TYR A 116 -7.95 2.15 -4.92
C TYR A 116 -6.72 1.37 -4.47
N CYS A 117 -6.54 1.12 -3.17
CA CYS A 117 -5.48 0.22 -2.71
C CYS A 117 -5.72 -1.21 -3.23
N LEU A 118 -6.97 -1.67 -3.21
CA LEU A 118 -7.32 -2.98 -3.75
C LEU A 118 -7.11 -3.03 -5.28
N LEU A 119 -7.50 -1.98 -6.01
CA LEU A 119 -7.23 -1.86 -7.45
C LEU A 119 -5.73 -1.90 -7.76
N ALA A 120 -4.89 -1.26 -6.94
CA ALA A 120 -3.44 -1.31 -7.10
C ALA A 120 -2.88 -2.74 -6.99
N LEU A 121 -3.34 -3.49 -5.98
CA LEU A 121 -2.94 -4.88 -5.75
C LEU A 121 -3.43 -5.80 -6.89
N GLN A 122 -4.71 -5.68 -7.26
CA GLN A 122 -5.30 -6.41 -8.37
C GLN A 122 -4.60 -6.11 -9.71
N THR A 123 -4.14 -4.87 -9.90
CA THR A 123 -3.38 -4.47 -11.10
C THR A 123 -2.04 -5.20 -11.17
N ILE A 124 -1.28 -5.26 -10.07
CA ILE A 124 -0.01 -6.03 -10.05
C ILE A 124 -0.24 -7.54 -10.20
N ASP A 125 -1.34 -8.07 -9.69
CA ASP A 125 -1.69 -9.48 -9.85
C ASP A 125 -1.87 -9.89 -11.32
N THR A 126 -2.16 -8.94 -12.23
CA THR A 126 -2.19 -9.21 -13.67
C THR A 126 -0.82 -9.61 -14.25
N LEU A 127 0.28 -9.30 -13.56
CA LEU A 127 1.64 -9.72 -13.91
C LEU A 127 1.91 -11.18 -13.51
N GLY A 128 1.01 -11.80 -12.73
CA GLY A 128 1.06 -13.19 -12.34
C GLY A 128 1.09 -13.43 -10.83
N ALA A 129 1.14 -14.71 -10.45
CA ALA A 129 1.27 -15.12 -9.05
C ALA A 129 2.60 -14.64 -8.44
N PRO A 130 2.70 -14.51 -7.10
CA PRO A 130 3.92 -14.02 -6.44
C PRO A 130 5.21 -14.74 -6.85
N GLY A 131 5.16 -16.05 -7.12
CA GLY A 131 6.33 -16.83 -7.56
C GLY A 131 6.80 -16.54 -8.99
N ILE A 132 6.03 -15.81 -9.79
CA ILE A 132 6.39 -15.38 -11.16
C ILE A 132 6.90 -13.93 -11.15
N ARG A 133 6.37 -13.11 -10.24
CA ARG A 133 6.70 -11.69 -10.12
C ARG A 133 8.15 -11.45 -9.69
N THR A 134 8.69 -10.30 -10.08
CA THR A 134 10.02 -9.86 -9.64
C THR A 134 10.02 -9.53 -8.15
N ALA A 135 11.20 -9.48 -7.53
CA ALA A 135 11.34 -9.08 -6.13
C ALA A 135 10.72 -7.69 -5.87
N ASN A 136 10.94 -6.72 -6.77
CA ASN A 136 10.38 -5.37 -6.62
C ASN A 136 8.85 -5.36 -6.69
N GLN A 137 8.25 -6.17 -7.58
CA GLN A 137 6.79 -6.29 -7.68
C GLN A 137 6.18 -6.92 -6.42
N ASN A 138 6.82 -7.95 -5.87
CA ASN A 138 6.39 -8.55 -4.60
C ASN A 138 6.60 -7.58 -3.42
N THR A 139 7.69 -6.82 -3.39
CA THR A 139 7.90 -5.77 -2.38
C THR A 139 6.83 -4.70 -2.46
N PHE A 140 6.49 -4.24 -3.67
CA PHE A 140 5.38 -3.32 -3.88
C PHE A 140 4.07 -3.89 -3.33
N SER A 141 3.69 -5.11 -3.71
CA SER A 141 2.46 -5.74 -3.22
C SER A 141 2.44 -5.94 -1.70
N ALA A 142 3.59 -6.26 -1.09
CA ALA A 142 3.69 -6.40 0.35
C ALA A 142 3.46 -5.06 1.06
N ILE A 143 4.11 -3.98 0.59
CA ILE A 143 3.94 -2.63 1.13
C ILE A 143 2.52 -2.13 0.89
N THR A 144 1.98 -2.28 -0.33
CA THR A 144 0.61 -1.88 -0.64
C THR A 144 -0.42 -2.69 0.16
N GLY A 145 -0.12 -3.94 0.53
CA GLY A 145 -0.92 -4.71 1.49
C GLY A 145 -0.98 -4.05 2.87
N LEU A 146 0.16 -3.58 3.40
CA LEU A 146 0.21 -2.81 4.65
C LEU A 146 -0.51 -1.46 4.54
N VAL A 147 -0.38 -0.79 3.40
CA VAL A 147 -1.10 0.45 3.09
C VAL A 147 -2.61 0.17 3.08
N LEU A 148 -3.08 -0.90 2.44
CA LEU A 148 -4.49 -1.28 2.43
C LEU A 148 -4.99 -1.55 3.86
N MET A 149 -4.23 -2.27 4.68
CA MET A 149 -4.56 -2.47 6.09
C MET A 149 -4.70 -1.13 6.83
N GLY A 150 -3.68 -0.28 6.77
CA GLY A 150 -3.66 1.01 7.45
C GLY A 150 -4.76 1.96 6.98
N ALA A 151 -4.92 2.12 5.68
CA ALA A 151 -5.92 2.99 5.07
C ALA A 151 -7.35 2.50 5.35
N SER A 152 -7.57 1.19 5.38
CA SER A 152 -8.88 0.58 5.72
C SER A 152 -9.18 0.73 7.20
N THR A 153 -8.22 0.42 8.08
CA THR A 153 -8.39 0.63 9.52
C THR A 153 -8.71 2.09 9.80
N ARG A 154 -7.98 3.03 9.17
CA ARG A 154 -8.29 4.46 9.26
C ARG A 154 -9.71 4.76 8.79
N ALA A 155 -10.05 4.38 7.56
CA ALA A 155 -11.34 4.72 6.95
C ALA A 155 -12.56 4.11 7.69
N TYR A 156 -12.40 2.94 8.32
CA TYR A 156 -13.53 2.18 8.85
C TYR A 156 -13.64 2.24 10.37
N ALA A 157 -12.50 2.33 11.07
CA ALA A 157 -12.43 2.25 12.52
C ALA A 157 -11.90 3.52 13.20
N ASP A 158 -11.37 4.52 12.47
CA ASP A 158 -10.90 5.82 13.00
C ASP A 158 -11.53 6.95 12.17
N LYS A 159 -12.82 7.17 12.40
CA LYS A 159 -13.69 8.09 11.65
C LYS A 159 -13.78 9.47 12.29
N ASP A 160 -13.24 9.68 13.48
CA ASP A 160 -13.22 10.98 14.13
C ASP A 160 -12.23 11.97 13.46
N GLY A 161 -11.94 13.11 14.11
CA GLY A 161 -11.02 14.13 13.59
C GLY A 161 -11.61 15.05 12.50
N THR A 162 -10.77 15.95 11.95
CA THR A 162 -11.21 16.96 10.98
C THR A 162 -11.59 16.31 9.64
N GLY A 163 -12.83 16.55 9.20
CA GLY A 163 -13.32 16.00 7.93
C GLY A 163 -13.47 14.48 7.92
N ASN A 164 -13.58 13.83 9.09
CA ASN A 164 -13.64 12.37 9.26
C ASN A 164 -12.39 11.62 8.75
N ASN A 165 -11.22 12.26 8.89
CA ASN A 165 -9.94 11.70 8.46
C ASN A 165 -9.12 11.10 9.62
N GLY A 166 -9.76 10.75 10.73
CA GLY A 166 -9.19 10.05 11.88
C GLY A 166 -8.34 10.91 12.80
N SER A 167 -8.31 10.57 14.08
CA SER A 167 -7.46 11.16 15.11
C SER A 167 -6.16 10.40 15.35
N GLY A 168 -6.02 9.22 14.74
CA GLY A 168 -4.91 8.29 15.00
C GLY A 168 -5.20 7.29 16.12
N THR A 169 -6.44 7.24 16.60
CA THR A 169 -6.90 6.27 17.60
C THR A 169 -8.19 5.63 17.09
N MET A 170 -8.28 4.30 17.11
CA MET A 170 -9.51 3.63 16.70
C MET A 170 -10.68 4.02 17.63
N ASP A 171 -11.82 4.36 17.02
CA ASP A 171 -13.05 4.78 17.66
C ASP A 171 -13.67 3.62 18.43
N SER A 172 -13.32 3.46 19.70
CA SER A 172 -13.84 2.45 20.64
C SER A 172 -13.70 0.97 20.22
N VAL A 173 -13.44 0.15 21.24
CA VAL A 173 -13.28 -1.31 21.12
C VAL A 173 -14.54 -1.98 20.56
N ASP A 174 -15.72 -1.49 20.94
CA ASP A 174 -17.01 -2.07 20.53
C ASP A 174 -17.25 -1.94 19.03
N MET A 175 -16.73 -0.90 18.37
CA MET A 175 -16.92 -0.69 16.93
C MET A 175 -16.23 -1.75 16.06
N ILE A 176 -15.09 -2.28 16.51
CA ILE A 176 -14.32 -3.26 15.73
C ILE A 176 -14.92 -4.66 15.88
N CYS A 177 -15.45 -4.99 17.06
CA CYS A 177 -16.09 -6.28 17.31
C CYS A 177 -17.53 -6.34 16.77
N ASP A 178 -18.20 -5.19 16.60
CA ASP A 178 -19.55 -5.09 16.04
C ASP A 178 -19.55 -5.05 14.50
N ASN A 179 -20.22 -6.03 13.88
CA ASN A 179 -20.33 -6.12 12.42
C ASN A 179 -21.31 -5.10 11.81
N THR A 180 -22.06 -4.36 12.62
CA THR A 180 -22.93 -3.27 12.18
C THR A 180 -22.18 -1.94 12.04
N LEU A 181 -21.05 -1.78 12.74
CA LEU A 181 -20.26 -0.54 12.77
C LEU A 181 -19.06 -0.62 11.83
N VAL A 182 -18.35 -1.74 11.84
CA VAL A 182 -17.42 -2.14 10.77
C VAL A 182 -18.00 -3.36 10.08
N THR A 183 -18.53 -3.18 8.87
CA THR A 183 -19.17 -4.26 8.11
C THR A 183 -18.18 -5.36 7.76
N ASP A 184 -18.69 -6.56 7.51
CA ASP A 184 -17.86 -7.67 7.06
C ASP A 184 -17.14 -7.37 5.73
N ASN A 185 -17.79 -6.65 4.82
CA ASN A 185 -17.16 -6.23 3.57
C ASN A 185 -15.97 -5.30 3.82
N GLN A 186 -16.07 -4.38 4.79
CA GLN A 186 -14.96 -3.50 5.19
C GLN A 186 -13.84 -4.28 5.89
N MET A 187 -14.20 -5.23 6.74
CA MET A 187 -13.24 -6.11 7.40
C MET A 187 -12.45 -6.94 6.37
N ASN A 188 -13.12 -7.40 5.31
CA ASN A 188 -12.45 -8.16 4.25
C ASN A 188 -11.35 -7.36 3.55
N ASP A 189 -11.43 -6.02 3.47
CA ASP A 189 -10.34 -5.21 2.89
C ASP A 189 -9.08 -5.25 3.76
N ILE A 190 -9.23 -5.17 5.09
CA ILE A 190 -8.12 -5.32 6.05
C ILE A 190 -7.51 -6.71 5.95
N ILE A 191 -8.35 -7.75 5.87
CA ILE A 191 -7.93 -9.16 5.76
C ILE A 191 -7.14 -9.38 4.48
N VAL A 192 -7.65 -8.90 3.35
CA VAL A 192 -6.97 -9.02 2.06
C VAL A 192 -5.63 -8.27 2.09
N GLY A 193 -5.58 -7.07 2.67
CA GLY A 193 -4.33 -6.33 2.85
C GLY A 193 -3.28 -7.13 3.63
N TYR A 194 -3.69 -7.78 4.73
CA TYR A 194 -2.82 -8.67 5.50
C TYR A 194 -2.38 -9.88 4.67
N GLY A 195 -3.29 -10.50 3.92
CA GLY A 195 -2.99 -11.61 3.01
C GLY A 195 -1.93 -11.22 1.97
N TYR A 196 -2.07 -10.07 1.31
CA TYR A 196 -1.06 -9.56 0.36
C TYR A 196 0.28 -9.30 1.04
N PHE A 197 0.26 -8.68 2.22
CA PHE A 197 1.48 -8.46 3.00
C PHE A 197 2.22 -9.77 3.28
N VAL A 198 1.58 -10.75 3.91
CA VAL A 198 2.26 -11.98 4.33
C VAL A 198 2.70 -12.84 3.14
N THR A 199 1.85 -12.96 2.12
CA THR A 199 2.13 -13.82 0.95
C THR A 199 3.27 -13.26 0.12
N ASN A 200 3.31 -11.95 -0.12
CA ASN A 200 4.34 -11.34 -0.95
C ASN A 200 5.64 -11.12 -0.17
N LEU A 201 5.55 -10.78 1.13
CA LEU A 201 6.74 -10.65 1.98
C LEU A 201 7.54 -11.95 2.02
N ALA A 202 6.88 -13.11 1.98
CA ALA A 202 7.57 -14.40 1.96
C ALA A 202 8.47 -14.63 0.73
N TYR A 203 8.20 -13.96 -0.39
CA TYR A 203 9.03 -14.05 -1.60
C TYR A 203 10.20 -13.06 -1.62
N VAL A 204 10.25 -12.11 -0.68
CA VAL A 204 11.31 -11.08 -0.63
C VAL A 204 12.08 -11.07 0.69
N SER A 205 11.59 -11.75 1.73
CA SER A 205 12.18 -11.76 3.08
C SER A 205 13.62 -12.30 3.09
N ALA A 206 13.89 -13.35 2.32
CA ALA A 206 15.21 -13.97 2.24
C ALA A 206 16.27 -13.05 1.61
N SER A 207 15.88 -12.19 0.67
CA SER A 207 16.79 -11.27 -0.03
C SER A 207 16.88 -9.89 0.61
N MET A 208 15.86 -9.44 1.36
CA MET A 208 15.78 -8.07 1.87
C MET A 208 15.91 -7.91 3.40
N LEU A 209 15.45 -8.88 4.20
CA LEU A 209 15.24 -8.68 5.65
C LEU A 209 16.06 -9.62 6.55
N GLY A 210 16.79 -10.57 5.97
CA GLY A 210 17.49 -11.62 6.72
C GLY A 210 16.53 -12.65 7.34
N SER A 211 17.07 -13.83 7.67
CA SER A 211 16.27 -15.00 8.08
C SER A 211 15.48 -14.83 9.38
N SER A 212 15.89 -13.95 10.30
CA SER A 212 15.26 -13.78 11.62
C SER A 212 13.88 -13.09 11.56
N SER A 213 13.68 -12.17 10.62
CA SER A 213 12.42 -11.43 10.46
C SER A 213 11.28 -12.33 9.94
N PHE A 214 11.63 -13.46 9.32
CA PHE A 214 10.68 -14.41 8.78
C PHE A 214 9.98 -15.26 9.85
N ASN A 215 10.64 -15.52 10.98
CA ASN A 215 10.05 -16.30 12.08
C ASN A 215 8.84 -15.57 12.69
N GLY A 216 8.96 -14.27 12.96
CA GLY A 216 7.85 -13.49 13.52
C GLY A 216 6.65 -13.39 12.58
N LEU A 217 6.87 -13.37 11.26
CA LEU A 217 5.80 -13.41 10.27
C LEU A 217 5.06 -14.76 10.31
N ASN A 218 5.81 -15.87 10.29
CA ASN A 218 5.24 -17.22 10.37
C ASN A 218 4.48 -17.43 11.67
N ASP A 219 4.98 -16.92 12.79
CA ASP A 219 4.31 -16.99 14.08
C ASP A 219 2.98 -16.21 14.05
N SER A 220 2.95 -15.03 13.42
CA SER A 220 1.72 -14.25 13.28
C SER A 220 0.67 -14.96 12.42
N VAL A 221 1.10 -15.57 11.30
CA VAL A 221 0.22 -16.35 10.42
C VAL A 221 -0.28 -17.60 11.14
N ALA A 222 0.59 -18.30 11.86
CA ALA A 222 0.23 -19.48 12.64
C ALA A 222 -0.76 -19.15 13.77
N ALA A 223 -0.56 -18.04 14.48
CA ALA A 223 -1.50 -17.56 15.49
C ALA A 223 -2.86 -17.23 14.88
N CYS A 224 -2.87 -16.57 13.72
CA CYS A 224 -4.11 -16.24 13.02
C CYS A 224 -4.87 -17.49 12.54
N ASN A 225 -4.15 -18.44 11.95
CA ASN A 225 -4.70 -19.72 11.49
C ASN A 225 -5.05 -20.69 12.63
N SER A 226 -4.67 -20.39 13.89
CA SER A 226 -5.08 -21.18 15.06
C SER A 226 -6.57 -21.00 15.40
N VAL A 227 -7.20 -19.94 14.89
CA VAL A 227 -8.64 -19.74 15.01
C VAL A 227 -9.36 -20.71 14.04
N PRO A 228 -10.29 -21.54 14.52
CA PRO A 228 -10.99 -22.50 13.66
C PRO A 228 -11.65 -21.85 12.43
N GLY A 229 -11.26 -22.33 11.24
CA GLY A 229 -11.79 -21.85 9.97
C GLY A 229 -11.21 -20.53 9.47
N ALA A 230 -10.15 -20.00 10.11
CA ALA A 230 -9.41 -18.83 9.63
C ALA A 230 -8.30 -19.23 8.65
N ASP A 231 -8.15 -18.43 7.58
CA ASP A 231 -6.98 -18.44 6.70
C ASP A 231 -6.55 -16.98 6.48
N CYS A 232 -5.41 -16.63 7.05
CA CYS A 232 -4.92 -15.25 7.03
C CYS A 232 -3.96 -14.97 5.87
N THR A 233 -3.93 -15.84 4.87
CA THR A 233 -3.18 -15.67 3.62
C THR A 233 -4.09 -15.30 2.44
N ILE A 234 -5.39 -15.10 2.68
CA ILE A 234 -6.39 -14.79 1.65
C ILE A 234 -6.12 -13.43 1.00
N THR A 235 -6.00 -13.42 -0.34
CA THR A 235 -5.88 -12.20 -1.16
C THR A 235 -7.13 -11.90 -2.00
N ASP A 236 -8.12 -12.81 -2.00
CA ASP A 236 -9.41 -12.62 -2.66
C ASP A 236 -10.52 -12.40 -1.62
N LYS A 237 -11.15 -11.22 -1.71
CA LYS A 237 -12.22 -10.77 -0.82
C LYS A 237 -13.40 -11.76 -0.73
N ASN A 238 -13.65 -12.51 -1.80
CA ASN A 238 -14.76 -13.47 -1.87
C ASN A 238 -14.51 -14.76 -1.09
N ASN A 239 -13.24 -15.07 -0.80
CA ASN A 239 -12.85 -16.29 -0.10
C ASN A 239 -12.75 -16.10 1.42
N VAL A 240 -13.01 -14.88 1.93
CA VAL A 240 -12.88 -14.56 3.35
C VAL A 240 -14.01 -15.21 4.17
N SER A 241 -13.62 -16.18 4.99
CA SER A 241 -14.51 -16.90 5.90
C SER A 241 -14.95 -16.04 7.11
N ALA A 242 -16.01 -16.47 7.79
CA ALA A 242 -16.43 -15.88 9.06
C ALA A 242 -15.37 -16.06 10.17
N GLY A 243 -14.66 -17.20 10.18
CA GLY A 243 -13.56 -17.47 11.11
C GLY A 243 -12.40 -16.49 10.93
N THR A 244 -12.04 -16.18 9.68
CA THR A 244 -11.00 -15.19 9.36
C THR A 244 -11.41 -13.78 9.81
N ARG A 245 -12.67 -13.40 9.56
CA ARG A 245 -13.24 -12.13 10.06
C ARG A 245 -13.14 -12.03 11.58
N LEU A 246 -13.53 -13.07 12.29
CA LEU A 246 -13.43 -13.10 13.75
C LEU A 246 -11.97 -12.99 14.24
N ALA A 247 -11.04 -13.74 13.62
CA ALA A 247 -9.63 -13.70 13.97
C ALA A 247 -9.03 -12.29 13.80
N ILE A 248 -9.34 -11.62 12.70
CA ILE A 248 -8.76 -10.31 12.38
C ILE A 248 -9.42 -9.19 13.18
N ARG A 249 -10.73 -9.26 13.46
CA ARG A 249 -11.38 -8.35 14.44
C ARG A 249 -10.72 -8.43 15.81
N ARG A 250 -10.42 -9.65 16.27
CA ARG A 250 -9.70 -9.89 17.53
C ARG A 250 -8.30 -9.29 17.48
N LEU A 251 -7.54 -9.53 16.39
CA LEU A 251 -6.20 -8.96 16.19
C LEU A 251 -6.18 -7.43 16.17
N LEU A 252 -7.18 -6.80 15.54
CA LEU A 252 -7.36 -5.35 15.53
C LEU A 252 -7.64 -4.81 16.94
N ASN A 253 -8.39 -5.55 17.75
CA ASN A 253 -8.76 -5.10 19.09
C ASN A 253 -7.68 -5.33 20.16
N THR A 254 -6.60 -6.06 19.87
CA THR A 254 -5.54 -6.27 20.86
C THR A 254 -4.61 -5.07 20.93
N SER A 255 -4.20 -4.72 22.15
CA SER A 255 -2.95 -3.99 22.40
C SER A 255 -1.75 -4.94 22.59
N THR A 256 -2.00 -6.26 22.56
CA THR A 256 -1.07 -7.34 22.92
C THR A 256 -0.31 -7.97 21.75
N TYR A 257 -0.68 -7.69 20.50
CA TYR A 257 -0.02 -8.22 19.29
C TYR A 257 0.54 -7.04 18.48
N GLY A 258 1.84 -7.04 18.24
CA GLY A 258 2.58 -5.81 17.90
C GLY A 258 3.97 -6.01 17.30
N ILE A 259 4.63 -4.91 16.93
CA ILE A 259 6.02 -4.89 16.46
C ILE A 259 6.96 -4.96 17.69
N GLY A 260 7.81 -5.99 17.75
CA GLY A 260 8.81 -6.20 18.82
C GLY A 260 8.73 -7.56 19.51
N ASN A 261 9.74 -7.88 20.33
CA ASN A 261 9.81 -9.15 21.05
C ASN A 261 8.76 -9.17 22.17
N ARG A 262 7.72 -9.99 22.04
CA ARG A 262 6.72 -10.17 23.11
C ARG A 262 6.91 -11.52 23.79
N SER A 263 7.43 -11.47 25.00
CA SER A 263 7.25 -12.55 25.97
C SER A 263 5.81 -12.50 26.50
N GLY A 264 4.98 -13.50 26.20
CA GLY A 264 3.76 -13.79 26.97
C GLY A 264 2.40 -13.59 26.31
N ALA A 265 2.30 -13.20 25.03
CA ALA A 265 1.02 -13.26 24.31
C ALA A 265 0.69 -14.73 23.98
N THR A 266 -0.49 -15.18 24.37
CA THR A 266 -0.97 -16.54 24.08
C THR A 266 -2.15 -16.50 23.11
N PRO A 267 -2.37 -17.53 22.28
CA PRO A 267 -3.58 -17.62 21.45
C PRO A 267 -4.89 -17.44 22.24
N ALA A 268 -4.90 -17.68 23.55
CA ALA A 268 -6.03 -17.43 24.43
C ALA A 268 -6.39 -15.94 24.55
N ASP A 269 -5.41 -15.03 24.44
CA ASP A 269 -5.64 -13.58 24.49
C ASP A 269 -6.44 -13.09 23.27
N LEU A 270 -6.31 -13.77 22.12
CA LEU A 270 -7.14 -13.49 20.94
C LEU A 270 -8.59 -13.93 21.16
N LEU A 271 -8.82 -15.05 21.86
CA LEU A 271 -10.17 -15.59 22.08
C LEU A 271 -11.06 -14.68 22.92
N LEU A 272 -10.47 -13.80 23.74
CA LEU A 272 -11.18 -12.91 24.65
C LEU A 272 -11.36 -11.48 24.12
N ALA A 273 -10.71 -11.12 23.01
CA ALA A 273 -10.68 -9.74 22.51
C ALA A 273 -12.02 -9.30 21.87
N CYS A 274 -12.77 -10.21 21.25
CA CYS A 274 -14.14 -9.94 20.80
C CYS A 274 -15.03 -11.10 21.29
N PRO A 275 -15.71 -10.94 22.44
CA PRO A 275 -16.62 -11.93 22.99
C PRO A 275 -17.92 -12.06 22.19
#